data_AF-A0A2V2BD33-F1
#
_entry.id   AF-A0A2V2BD33-F1
#
_cell.length_a   1.000
_cell.length_b   1.000
_cell.length_c   1.000
_cell.angle_alpha   90.00
_cell.angle_beta   90.00
_cell.angle_gamma   90.00
#
_symmetry.space_group_name_H-M   'P 1'
#
loop_
_entity.id
_entity.type
_entity.pdbx_description
1 polymer ?
#
loop_
_entity_poly.entity_id
_entity_poly.type
_entity_poly.pdbx_seq_one_letter_code
_entity_poly.pdbx_strand_id
1 'polypeptide(L)'
;MSDGKHPSHEERLITAVRMMKADVDAIYTQLRDGTYADPDTFVNNWTHLMDRVKQMTPVLSEPGVTETLLRTDVRLTAELLAMTHAVGIIENFMRCLERQAAVKSDLT
;
A
#
# COMPACT_ATOMS: atom_id res chain seq x y z
N MET A 1 -15.51 23.94 29.84
CA MET A 1 -15.44 22.51 30.19
C MET A 1 -15.33 21.75 28.88
N SER A 2 -14.14 21.23 28.56
CA SER A 2 -13.92 20.47 27.33
C SER A 2 -14.28 19.03 27.62
N ASP A 3 -15.38 18.53 27.06
CA ASP A 3 -15.73 17.11 27.12
C ASP A 3 -14.70 16.34 26.29
N GLY A 4 -13.64 15.88 26.95
CA GLY A 4 -12.54 15.12 26.37
C GLY A 4 -12.96 13.70 26.01
N LYS A 5 -13.87 13.55 25.04
CA LYS A 5 -14.18 12.23 24.48
C LYS A 5 -12.94 11.72 23.74
N HIS A 6 -12.25 10.76 24.33
CA HIS A 6 -11.22 10.02 23.63
C HIS A 6 -11.85 9.29 22.43
N PRO A 7 -11.21 9.34 21.26
CA PRO A 7 -11.73 8.66 20.08
C PRO A 7 -11.85 7.17 20.34
N SER A 8 -12.94 6.59 19.85
CA SER A 8 -13.21 5.17 19.93
C SER A 8 -12.09 4.36 19.26
N HIS A 9 -11.99 3.07 19.58
CA HIS A 9 -11.01 2.20 18.94
C HIS A 9 -11.17 2.19 17.41
N GLU A 10 -12.41 2.15 16.94
CA GLU A 10 -12.78 2.19 15.53
C GLU A 10 -12.40 3.54 14.87
N GLU A 11 -12.64 4.67 15.53
CA GLU A 11 -12.24 5.99 15.05
C GLU A 11 -10.71 6.11 14.92
N ARG A 12 -9.96 5.53 15.86
CA ARG A 12 -8.49 5.48 15.78
C ARG A 12 -8.01 4.61 14.62
N LEU A 13 -8.63 3.45 14.40
CA LEU A 13 -8.29 2.56 13.28
C LEU A 13 -8.60 3.20 11.93
N ILE A 14 -9.77 3.82 11.75
CA ILE A 14 -10.12 4.55 10.53
C ILE A 14 -9.14 5.70 10.28
N THR A 15 -8.77 6.44 11.32
CA THR A 15 -7.78 7.52 11.21
C THR A 15 -6.43 6.99 10.77
N ALA A 16 -5.97 5.87 11.37
CA ALA A 16 -4.72 5.22 10.96
C ALA A 16 -4.77 4.76 9.49
N VAL A 17 -5.88 4.16 9.05
CA VAL A 17 -6.10 3.75 7.64
C VAL A 17 -6.02 4.94 6.69
N ARG A 18 -6.63 6.07 7.04
CA ARG A 18 -6.56 7.30 6.22
C ARG A 18 -5.15 7.86 6.13
N MET A 19 -4.38 7.83 7.23
CA MET A 19 -2.98 8.24 7.21
C MET A 19 -2.13 7.31 6.34
N MET A 20 -2.32 5.98 6.47
CA MET A 20 -1.64 5.01 5.61
C MET A 20 -1.98 5.21 4.13
N LYS A 21 -3.24 5.52 3.80
CA LYS A 21 -3.65 5.84 2.43
C LYS A 21 -2.94 7.08 1.88
N ALA A 22 -2.85 8.15 2.66
CA ALA A 22 -2.16 9.37 2.25
C ALA A 22 -0.68 9.12 1.94
N ASP A 23 -0.01 8.31 2.78
CA ASP A 23 1.38 7.90 2.56
C ASP A 23 1.52 7.08 1.26
N VAL A 24 0.61 6.12 1.03
CA VAL A 24 0.59 5.30 -0.20
C VAL A 24 0.31 6.16 -1.43
N ASP A 25 -0.64 7.09 -1.38
CA ASP A 25 -0.99 7.97 -2.50
C ASP A 25 0.18 8.85 -2.94
N ALA A 26 0.96 9.37 -1.98
CA ALA A 26 2.14 10.17 -2.28
C ALA A 26 3.16 9.37 -3.07
N ILE A 27 3.46 8.14 -2.63
CA ILE A 27 4.42 7.26 -3.30
C ILE A 27 3.87 6.79 -4.65
N TYR A 28 2.58 6.45 -4.73
CA TYR A 28 1.94 6.01 -5.97
C TYR A 28 1.94 7.11 -7.02
N THR A 29 1.67 8.35 -6.63
CA THR A 29 1.72 9.51 -7.53
C THR A 29 3.14 9.72 -8.07
N GLN A 30 4.15 9.60 -7.21
CA GLN A 30 5.54 9.66 -7.65
C GLN A 30 5.84 8.54 -8.65
N LEU A 31 5.46 7.29 -8.37
CA LEU A 31 5.71 6.16 -9.27
C LEU A 31 4.99 6.27 -10.62
N ARG A 32 3.78 6.83 -10.63
CA ARG A 32 2.96 6.97 -11.84
C ARG A 32 3.40 8.14 -12.71
N ASP A 33 3.62 9.31 -12.10
CA ASP A 33 3.79 10.58 -12.82
C ASP A 33 5.21 11.16 -12.68
N GLY A 34 6.05 10.55 -11.85
CA GLY A 34 7.40 11.01 -11.58
C GLY A 34 8.29 10.95 -12.81
N THR A 35 8.87 12.10 -13.16
CA THR A 35 9.94 12.14 -14.15
C THR A 35 11.26 11.83 -13.45
N TYR A 36 11.66 10.57 -13.47
CA TYR A 36 12.88 10.12 -12.83
C TYR A 36 14.10 10.37 -13.71
N ALA A 37 15.12 11.01 -13.14
CA ALA A 37 16.42 11.16 -13.79
C ALA A 37 17.24 9.85 -13.77
N ASP A 38 16.89 8.92 -12.87
CA ASP A 38 17.64 7.71 -12.57
C ASP A 38 16.71 6.55 -12.17
N PRO A 39 16.85 5.36 -12.79
CA PRO A 39 16.11 4.15 -12.42
C PRO A 39 16.19 3.79 -10.93
N ASP A 40 17.28 4.09 -10.22
CA ASP A 40 17.38 3.76 -8.79
C ASP A 40 16.36 4.52 -7.95
N THR A 41 15.96 5.73 -8.37
CA THR A 41 14.89 6.48 -7.71
C THR A 41 13.54 5.78 -7.84
N PHE A 42 13.26 5.17 -9.00
CA PHE A 42 12.06 4.36 -9.20
C PHE A 42 12.08 3.13 -8.28
N VAL A 43 13.21 2.41 -8.22
CA VAL A 43 13.37 1.21 -7.39
C VAL A 43 13.23 1.53 -5.90
N ASN A 44 13.77 2.65 -5.44
CA ASN A 44 13.61 3.11 -4.06
C ASN A 44 12.15 3.42 -3.72
N ASN A 45 11.45 4.17 -4.58
CA ASN A 45 10.03 4.46 -4.39
C ASN A 45 9.16 3.20 -4.43
N TRP A 46 9.51 2.25 -5.32
CA TRP A 46 8.85 0.95 -5.40
C TRP A 46 9.00 0.16 -4.11
N THR A 47 10.22 0.11 -3.56
CA THR A 47 10.52 -0.56 -2.29
C THR A 47 9.71 0.06 -1.14
N HIS A 48 9.67 1.40 -1.06
CA HIS A 48 8.85 2.09 -0.08
C HIS A 48 7.35 1.79 -0.22
N LEU A 49 6.83 1.73 -1.45
CA LEU A 49 5.43 1.36 -1.67
C LEU A 49 5.14 -0.05 -1.13
N MET A 50 6.01 -1.02 -1.41
CA MET A 50 5.87 -2.39 -0.92
C MET A 50 5.86 -2.44 0.62
N ASP A 51 6.76 -1.71 1.27
CA ASP A 51 6.83 -1.67 2.74
C ASP A 51 5.55 -1.08 3.34
N ARG A 52 5.01 0.01 2.75
CA ARG A 52 3.75 0.59 3.22
C ARG A 52 2.56 -0.35 3.04
N VAL A 53 2.48 -1.05 1.91
CA VAL A 53 1.43 -2.06 1.69
C VAL A 53 1.54 -3.23 2.67
N LYS A 54 2.77 -3.70 2.96
CA LYS A 54 3.01 -4.76 3.95
C LYS A 54 2.56 -4.34 5.36
N GLN A 55 2.78 -3.08 5.74
CA GLN A 55 2.32 -2.54 7.03
C GLN A 55 0.79 -2.36 7.08
N MET A 56 0.18 -1.99 5.95
CA MET A 56 -1.26 -1.74 5.85
C MET A 56 -2.09 -3.02 5.81
N THR A 57 -1.56 -4.10 5.22
CA THR A 57 -2.30 -5.36 5.02
C THR A 57 -2.84 -5.98 6.33
N PRO A 58 -2.06 -6.08 7.43
CA PRO A 58 -2.58 -6.56 8.70
C PRO A 58 -3.74 -5.73 9.24
N VAL A 59 -3.66 -4.40 9.15
CA VAL A 59 -4.71 -3.48 9.65
C VAL A 59 -6.02 -3.66 8.88
N LEU A 60 -5.94 -3.77 7.55
CA LEU A 60 -7.14 -4.04 6.73
C LEU A 60 -7.71 -5.45 6.95
N SER A 61 -6.89 -6.38 7.41
CA SER A 61 -7.30 -7.75 7.73
C SER A 61 -7.87 -7.90 9.15
N GLU A 62 -7.84 -6.85 9.97
CA GLU A 62 -8.47 -6.89 11.30
C GLU A 62 -9.98 -7.04 11.16
N PRO A 63 -10.62 -7.98 11.91
CA PRO A 63 -12.05 -8.22 11.81
C PRO A 63 -12.87 -6.94 12.03
N GLY A 64 -13.78 -6.65 11.10
CA GLY A 64 -14.66 -5.50 11.18
C GLY A 64 -14.08 -4.20 10.61
N VAL A 65 -12.77 -4.09 10.40
CA VAL A 65 -12.16 -2.87 9.83
C VAL A 65 -12.63 -2.65 8.40
N THR A 66 -12.53 -3.68 7.55
CA THR A 66 -12.99 -3.58 6.16
C THR A 66 -14.50 -3.38 6.09
N GLU A 67 -15.31 -4.06 6.90
CA GLU A 67 -16.77 -3.87 6.94
C GLU A 67 -17.17 -2.47 7.42
N THR A 68 -16.45 -1.92 8.38
CA THR A 68 -16.66 -0.54 8.84
C THR A 68 -16.25 0.47 7.78
N LEU A 69 -15.10 0.29 7.13
CA LEU A 69 -14.68 1.15 6.03
C LEU A 69 -15.69 1.07 4.87
N LEU A 70 -16.20 -0.11 4.54
CA LEU A 70 -17.25 -0.26 3.51
C LEU A 70 -18.53 0.48 3.88
N ARG A 71 -18.91 0.53 5.15
CA ARG A 71 -20.12 1.26 5.58
C ARG A 71 -19.92 2.77 5.67
N THR A 72 -18.71 3.21 6.02
CA THR A 72 -18.41 4.62 6.32
C THR A 72 -17.80 5.36 5.14
N ASP A 73 -17.03 4.66 4.29
CA ASP A 73 -16.26 5.21 3.18
C ASP A 73 -15.94 4.12 2.13
N VAL A 74 -16.95 3.76 1.32
CA VAL A 74 -16.84 2.75 0.25
C VAL A 74 -15.69 3.07 -0.70
N ARG A 75 -15.51 4.36 -1.03
CA ARG A 75 -14.49 4.79 -1.98
C ARG A 75 -13.09 4.53 -1.43
N LEU A 76 -12.83 4.93 -0.18
CA LEU A 76 -11.55 4.66 0.47
C LEU A 76 -11.24 3.16 0.47
N THR A 77 -12.22 2.33 0.80
CA THR A 77 -12.05 0.87 0.79
C THR A 77 -11.67 0.36 -0.60
N ALA A 78 -12.39 0.78 -1.63
CA ALA A 78 -12.13 0.33 -3.01
C ALA A 78 -10.73 0.75 -3.48
N GLU A 79 -10.31 1.99 -3.19
CA GLU A 79 -8.98 2.47 -3.53
C GLU A 79 -7.88 1.67 -2.83
N LEU A 80 -8.05 1.40 -1.53
CA LEU A 80 -7.09 0.60 -0.74
C LEU A 80 -6.94 -0.82 -1.27
N LEU A 81 -8.06 -1.51 -1.55
CA LEU A 81 -8.04 -2.86 -2.11
C LEU A 81 -7.39 -2.89 -3.51
N ALA A 82 -7.72 -1.93 -4.36
CA ALA A 82 -7.10 -1.83 -5.69
C ALA A 82 -5.57 -1.66 -5.59
N MET A 83 -5.10 -0.82 -4.66
CA MET A 83 -3.66 -0.59 -4.44
C MET A 83 -2.94 -1.83 -3.92
N THR A 84 -3.48 -2.50 -2.90
CA THR A 84 -2.85 -3.71 -2.35
C THR A 84 -2.79 -4.82 -3.39
N HIS A 85 -3.84 -5.00 -4.20
CA HIS A 85 -3.83 -5.95 -5.31
C HIS A 85 -2.82 -5.59 -6.41
N ALA A 86 -2.76 -4.32 -6.84
CA ALA A 86 -1.82 -3.89 -7.86
C ALA A 86 -0.36 -4.13 -7.44
N VAL A 87 -0.02 -3.83 -6.18
CA VAL A 87 1.32 -4.08 -5.64
C VAL A 87 1.63 -5.58 -5.60
N GLY A 88 0.68 -6.41 -5.15
CA GLY A 88 0.85 -7.86 -5.15
C GLY A 88 1.06 -8.46 -6.55
N ILE A 89 0.35 -7.95 -7.57
CA ILE A 89 0.51 -8.37 -8.97
C ILE A 89 1.90 -8.04 -9.48
N ILE A 90 2.38 -6.81 -9.25
CA ILE A 90 3.71 -6.39 -9.71
C ILE A 90 4.82 -7.12 -8.95
N GLU A 91 4.69 -7.32 -7.63
CA GLU A 91 5.66 -8.10 -6.86
C GLU A 91 5.76 -9.55 -7.37
N ASN A 92 4.63 -10.15 -7.76
CA ASN A 92 4.63 -11.46 -8.40
C ASN A 92 5.35 -11.43 -9.77
N PHE A 93 5.10 -10.40 -10.58
CA PHE A 93 5.78 -10.22 -11.86
C PHE A 93 7.29 -10.04 -11.71
N MET A 94 7.75 -9.23 -10.75
CA MET A 94 9.18 -9.04 -10.46
C MET A 94 9.85 -10.35 -10.04
N ARG A 95 9.22 -11.14 -9.16
CA ARG A 95 9.70 -12.47 -8.78
C ARG A 95 9.82 -13.43 -9.98
N CYS A 96 8.92 -13.32 -10.96
CA CYS A 96 9.02 -14.07 -12.21
C CYS A 96 10.26 -13.66 -13.02
N LEU A 97 10.55 -12.35 -13.13
CA LEU A 97 11.72 -11.85 -13.84
C LEU A 97 13.04 -12.27 -13.17
N GLU A 98 13.12 -12.18 -11.84
CA GLU A 98 14.28 -12.61 -11.06
C GLU A 98 14.62 -14.08 -11.31
N ARG A 99 13.60 -14.96 -11.28
CA ARG A 99 13.77 -16.39 -11.58
C ARG A 99 14.28 -16.63 -12.99
N GLN A 100 13.77 -15.88 -13.99
CA GLN A 100 14.25 -16.02 -15.36
C GLN A 100 15.70 -15.54 -15.53
N ALA A 101 16.09 -14.47 -14.85
CA ALA A 101 17.46 -13.96 -14.89
C ALA A 101 18.45 -14.96 -14.28
N ALA A 102 18.12 -15.57 -13.14
CA ALA A 102 18.95 -16.59 -12.49
C ALA A 102 19.15 -17.84 -13.37
N VAL A 103 18.08 -18.30 -14.04
CA VAL A 103 18.18 -19.44 -14.97
C VAL A 103 19.07 -19.12 -16.18
N LYS A 104 19.05 -17.87 -16.67
CA LYS A 104 19.91 -17.47 -17.79
C LYS A 104 21.38 -17.37 -17.39
N SER A 105 21.69 -16.91 -16.17
CA SER A 105 23.07 -16.83 -15.70
C SER A 105 23.71 -18.20 -15.44
N ASP A 106 22.91 -19.23 -15.13
CA ASP A 106 23.40 -20.61 -14.96
C ASP A 106 23.67 -21.32 -16.30
N LEU A 107 23.22 -20.74 -17.43
CA LEU A 107 23.35 -21.28 -18.79
C LEU A 107 24.43 -20.58 -19.64
N THR A 108 25.09 -19.55 -19.11
CA THR A 108 26.16 -18.77 -19.76
C THR A 108 27.46 -18.86 -18.97
#